data_AF-A0A2M7H7J4-F1
#
_entry.id   AF-A0A2M7H7J4-F1
#
_cell.length_a   1.000
_cell.length_b   1.000
_cell.length_c   1.000
_cell.angle_alpha   90.00
_cell.angle_beta   90.00
_cell.angle_gamma   90.00
#
_symmetry.space_group_name_H-M   'P 1'
#
loop_
_entity.id
_entity.type
_entity.pdbx_description
1 polymer ?
#
loop_
_entity_poly.entity_id
_entity_poly.type
_entity_poly.pdbx_seq_one_letter_code
_entity_poly.pdbx_strand_id
1 'polypeptide(L)' 'MRITFIGGGTMGEAMIKCLLAKKVVSPQDIVVSDVNELRRELLAREYKVKTSADSSRAV' A
#
# COMPACT_ATOMS: atom_id res chain seq x y z
N MET A 1 1.66 -11.81 -8.42
CA MET A 1 0.29 -11.61 -7.90
C MET A 1 0.22 -10.17 -7.41
N ARG A 2 -0.82 -9.41 -7.74
CA ARG A 2 -0.96 -8.02 -7.29
C ARG A 2 -1.95 -7.93 -6.13
N ILE A 3 -1.65 -7.09 -5.14
CA ILE A 3 -2.48 -6.88 -3.95
C ILE A 3 -2.81 -5.38 -3.86
N THR A 4 -4.10 -5.06 -3.81
CA THR A 4 -4.57 -3.69 -3.59
C THR A 4 -5.18 -3.57 -2.20
N PHE A 5 -4.66 -2.65 -1.40
CA PHE A 5 -5.24 -2.25 -0.12
C PHE A 5 -6.11 -1.02 -0.33
N ILE A 6 -7.40 -1.11 0.00
CA ILE A 6 -8.31 0.03 0.06
C ILE A 6 -8.34 0.49 1.52
N GLY A 7 -7.62 1.56 1.81
CA GLY A 7 -7.30 2.05 3.15
C GLY A 7 -5.86 1.70 3.55
N GLY A 8 -5.06 2.74 3.78
CA GLY A 8 -3.68 2.71 4.27
C GLY A 8 -3.54 3.07 5.75
N GLY A 9 -4.60 2.85 6.54
CA GLY A 9 -4.55 3.03 8.00
C GLY A 9 -3.71 1.95 8.70
N THR A 10 -3.75 1.92 10.03
CA THR A 10 -2.93 1.05 10.88
C THR A 10 -2.94 -0.43 10.45
N MET A 11 -4.11 -0.97 10.10
CA MET A 11 -4.22 -2.37 9.70
C MET A 11 -3.63 -2.65 8.32
N GLY A 12 -3.91 -1.79 7.33
CA GLY A 12 -3.35 -1.91 5.98
C GLY A 12 -1.82 -1.85 6.03
N GLU A 13 -1.28 -0.89 6.78
CA GLU A 13 0.16 -0.76 6.98
C GLU A 13 0.78 -1.98 7.66
N ALA A 14 0.17 -2.50 8.72
CA ALA A 14 0.66 -3.70 9.41
C ALA A 14 0.72 -4.92 8.48
N MET A 15 -0.29 -5.09 7.62
CA MET A 15 -0.31 -6.15 6.62
C MET A 15 0.78 -5.97 5.56
N ILE A 16 0.93 -4.75 5.00
CA ILE A 16 1.99 -4.42 4.04
C ILE A 16 3.36 -4.73 4.64
N LYS A 17 3.62 -4.24 5.86
CA LYS A 17 4.89 -4.47 6.58
C LYS A 17 5.18 -5.96 6.75
N CYS A 18 4.19 -6.77 7.14
CA CYS A 18 4.37 -8.20 7.32
C CYS A 18 4.66 -8.92 5.99
N LEU A 19 3.87 -8.62 4.94
CA LEU A 19 4.03 -9.22 3.61
C LEU A 19 5.42 -8.92 3.01
N LEU A 20 5.89 -7.68 3.13
CA LEU A 20 7.21 -7.27 2.65
C LEU A 20 8.33 -7.89 3.49
N ALA A 21 8.22 -7.88 4.82
CA ALA A 21 9.22 -8.49 5.70
C ALA A 21 9.37 -10.00 5.47
N LYS A 22 8.26 -10.68 5.19
CA LYS A 22 8.22 -12.12 4.87
C LYS A 22 8.54 -12.41 3.39
N LYS A 23 8.77 -11.39 2.55
CA LYS A 23 9.05 -11.50 1.11
C LYS A 23 7.98 -12.29 0.34
N VAL A 24 6.71 -12.18 0.76
CA VAL A 24 5.58 -12.84 0.09
C VAL A 24 5.28 -12.18 -1.25
N VAL A 25 5.47 -10.85 -1.33
CA VAL A 25 5.33 -10.03 -2.54
C VAL A 25 6.42 -8.95 -2.57
N SER A 26 6.67 -8.36 -3.74
CA SER A 26 7.54 -7.19 -3.87
C SER A 26 6.76 -5.89 -3.63
N PRO A 27 7.41 -4.77 -3.27
CA PRO A 27 6.74 -3.47 -3.15
C PRO A 27 5.97 -3.06 -4.41
N GLN A 28 6.45 -3.44 -5.60
CA GLN A 28 5.85 -3.10 -6.89
C GLN A 28 4.54 -3.87 -7.16
N ASP A 29 4.32 -4.97 -6.44
CA ASP A 29 3.10 -5.78 -6.49
C ASP A 29 1.97 -5.22 -5.59
N ILE A 30 2.28 -4.22 -4.75
CA ILE A 30 1.33 -3.62 -3.81
C ILE A 30 0.90 -2.23 -4.29
N VAL A 31 -0.41 -2.00 -4.27
CA VAL A 31 -1.02 -0.67 -4.42
C VAL A 31 -1.83 -0.34 -3.17
N VAL A 32 -1.70 0.87 -2.65
CA VAL A 32 -2.54 1.36 -1.54
C VAL A 32 -3.37 2.54 -2.01
N SER A 33 -4.69 2.38 -1.98
CA SER A 33 -5.60 3.51 -2.10
C SER A 33 -5.91 4.08 -0.72
N ASP A 34 -5.75 5.37 -0.53
CA ASP A 34 -6.22 6.04 0.69
C ASP A 34 -6.73 7.44 0.33
N VAL A 35 -7.72 7.95 1.05
CA VAL A 35 -8.25 9.30 0.82
C VAL A 35 -7.29 10.38 1.32
N ASN A 36 -6.49 10.06 2.34
CA ASN A 36 -5.55 10.99 2.98
C ASN A 36 -4.20 11.00 2.25
N GLU A 37 -3.81 12.16 1.72
CA GLU A 37 -2.56 12.35 0.98
C GLU A 37 -1.32 12.05 1.81
N LEU A 38 -1.26 12.53 3.05
CA LEU A 38 -0.12 12.29 3.94
C LEU A 38 0.07 10.80 4.21
N ARG A 39 -1.03 10.02 4.29
CA ARG A 39 -0.95 8.55 4.38
C ARG A 39 -0.31 7.95 3.13
N ARG A 40 -0.76 8.37 1.94
CA ARG A 40 -0.23 7.87 0.67
C ARG A 40 1.26 8.18 0.52
N GLU A 41 1.68 9.40 0.87
CA GLU A 41 3.09 9.81 0.80
C GLU A 41 3.97 9.03 1.77
N LEU A 42 3.52 8.84 3.02
CA LEU A 42 4.21 8.04 4.02
C LEU A 42 4.42 6.62 3.52
N LEU A 43 3.33 5.96 3.07
CA LEU A 43 3.40 4.57 2.63
C LEU A 43 4.28 4.40 1.37
N ALA A 44 4.20 5.34 0.43
CA ALA A 44 5.04 5.34 -0.75
C ALA A 44 6.53 5.52 -0.40
N ARG A 45 6.86 6.41 0.55
CA ARG A 45 8.25 6.63 0.99
C ARG A 45 8.81 5.46 1.79
N GLU A 46 8.07 5.01 2.81
CA GLU A 46 8.56 4.05 3.79
C GLU A 46 8.62 2.63 3.22
N TYR A 47 7.56 2.23 2.51
CA TYR A 47 7.41 0.86 2.00
C TYR A 47 7.67 0.73 0.49
N LYS A 48 7.87 1.85 -0.23
CA LYS A 48 8.13 1.88 -1.69
C LYS A 48 7.02 1.23 -2.52
N VAL A 49 5.80 1.22 -1.98
CA VAL A 49 4.59 0.72 -2.64
C VAL A 49 3.99 1.81 -3.53
N LYS A 50 3.19 1.41 -4.51
CA LYS A 50 2.40 2.37 -5.30
C LYS A 50 1.21 2.86 -4.48
N THR A 51 0.78 4.09 -4.70
CA THR A 51 -0.39 4.64 -4.02
C THR A 51 -1.35 5.32 -5.01
N SER A 52 -2.63 5.37 -4.66
CA SER A 52 -3.69 6.00 -5.45
C SER A 52 -4.62 6.82 -4.56
N ALA A 53 -5.13 7.94 -5.06
CA ALA A 53 -6.21 8.68 -4.41
C ALA A 53 -7.60 8.14 -4.78
N ASP A 54 -7.68 7.32 -5.83
CA ASP A 54 -8.91 6.74 -6.35
C ASP A 54 -8.88 5.21 -6.21
N SER A 55 -9.76 4.71 -5.34
CA SER A 55 -9.92 3.29 -5.05
C SER A 55 -10.42 2.48 -6.25
N SER A 56 -11.19 3.10 -7.14
CA SER A 56 -11.71 2.42 -8.35
C SER A 56 -10.63 2.22 -9.42
N ARG A 57 -9.53 2.99 -9.35
CA ARG A 57 -8.41 2.95 -10.31
C ARG A 57 -7.13 2.35 -9.74
N ALA A 58 -7.17 1.83 -8.51
CA ALA A 58 -6.00 1.28 -7.84
C ALA A 58 -5.72 -0.18 -8.29
N VAL A 59 -4.80 -0.37 -9.25
CA VAL A 59 -4.43 -1.67 -9.84
C VAL A 59 -2.94 -1.80 -10.16
#